data_AF-A0A508WWJ2-F1
#
_entry.id   AF-A0A508WWJ2-F1
#
_cell.length_a   1.000
_cell.length_b   1.000
_cell.length_c   1.000
_cell.angle_alpha   90.00
_cell.angle_beta   90.00
_cell.angle_gamma   90.00
#
_symmetry.space_group_name_H-M   'P 1'
#
loop_
_entity.id
_entity.type
_entity.pdbx_description
1 polymer ?
#
loop_
_entity_poly.entity_id
_entity_poly.type
_entity_poly.pdbx_seq_one_letter_code
_entity_poly.pdbx_strand_id
1 'polypeptide(L)'
;MVKLNKIYTRTGDNGTTGLVSGPRRLKSDLRVEAYGAIDEANAFVGLARQHTHAMPDLDATLMRVQNDLFDLGADLATPDTGEKPEYEPLRIVAAQVARLEEEIDRLNADLEPLRSFVLPAGSAASAALHVARTVARRAERQMVALSRVEGEVVSAEAVAYVNRLSDFLFVAARWTNDKGHADVLWVPGKNR
;
A
#
# COMPACT_ATOMS: atom_id res chain seq x y z
N MET A 1 12.60 -12.86 -15.68
CA MET A 1 12.72 -11.45 -16.11
C MET A 1 11.43 -11.02 -16.79
N VAL A 2 10.71 -10.05 -16.23
CA VAL A 2 9.50 -9.48 -16.82
C VAL A 2 9.88 -8.79 -18.14
N LYS A 3 9.21 -9.11 -19.25
CA LYS A 3 9.43 -8.48 -20.56
C LYS A 3 8.16 -7.77 -21.01
N LEU A 4 8.15 -6.45 -20.97
CA LEU A 4 7.05 -5.61 -21.43
C LEU A 4 7.29 -5.18 -22.88
N ASN A 5 7.06 -6.08 -23.84
CA ASN A 5 7.31 -5.79 -25.26
C ASN A 5 6.11 -5.09 -25.92
N LYS A 6 4.90 -5.63 -25.74
CA LYS A 6 3.65 -5.07 -26.25
C LYS A 6 2.63 -5.07 -25.13
N ILE A 7 2.15 -3.88 -24.77
CA ILE A 7 1.28 -3.70 -23.59
C ILE A 7 -0.11 -4.29 -23.82
N TYR A 8 -0.74 -4.07 -24.98
CA TYR A 8 -2.04 -4.65 -25.29
C TYR A 8 -1.89 -6.00 -26.03
N THR A 9 -2.43 -7.05 -25.43
CA THR A 9 -2.40 -8.42 -26.00
C THR A 9 -3.78 -8.94 -26.43
N ARG A 10 -4.87 -8.27 -26.01
CA ARG A 10 -6.28 -8.70 -26.18
C ARG A 10 -6.66 -10.03 -25.51
N THR A 11 -5.73 -10.69 -24.82
CA THR A 11 -5.99 -11.98 -24.16
C THR A 11 -6.93 -11.88 -22.97
N GLY A 12 -7.27 -10.67 -22.52
CA GLY A 12 -8.22 -10.42 -21.44
C GLY A 12 -9.55 -9.78 -21.89
N ASP A 13 -9.83 -9.73 -23.19
CA ASP A 13 -11.05 -9.12 -23.74
C ASP A 13 -12.31 -9.93 -23.39
N ASN A 14 -12.14 -11.22 -23.07
CA ASN A 14 -13.20 -12.09 -22.54
C ASN A 14 -13.45 -11.93 -21.03
N GLY A 15 -12.86 -10.91 -20.39
CA GLY A 15 -13.02 -10.65 -18.96
C GLY A 15 -12.13 -11.49 -18.02
N THR A 16 -11.20 -12.30 -18.55
CA THR A 16 -10.25 -13.06 -17.73
C THR A 16 -8.85 -12.44 -17.71
N THR A 17 -8.03 -12.80 -16.73
CA THR A 17 -6.61 -12.44 -16.64
C THR A 17 -5.77 -13.63 -16.14
N GLY A 18 -4.46 -13.58 -16.40
CA GLY A 18 -3.50 -14.54 -15.85
C GLY A 18 -2.95 -14.06 -14.52
N LEU A 19 -2.74 -14.99 -13.58
CA LEU A 19 -1.89 -14.80 -12.41
C LEU A 19 -0.42 -15.00 -12.79
N VAL A 20 0.50 -14.72 -11.88
CA VAL A 20 1.94 -15.01 -12.06
C VAL A 20 2.17 -16.52 -12.15
N SER A 21 1.42 -17.28 -11.35
CA SER A 21 1.33 -18.75 -11.42
C SER A 21 -0.12 -19.20 -11.17
N GLY A 22 -0.48 -20.38 -11.67
CA GLY A 22 -1.81 -20.96 -11.49
C GLY A 22 -2.81 -20.62 -12.61
N PRO A 23 -4.10 -20.98 -12.43
CA PRO A 23 -5.11 -20.85 -13.48
C PRO A 23 -5.47 -19.39 -13.76
N ARG A 24 -6.01 -19.15 -14.96
CA ARG A 24 -6.63 -17.86 -15.30
C ARG A 24 -7.83 -17.59 -14.38
N ARG A 25 -8.00 -16.33 -13.99
CA ARG A 25 -9.10 -15.87 -13.14
C ARG A 25 -9.96 -14.84 -13.88
N LEU A 26 -11.20 -14.63 -13.41
CA LEU A 26 -11.99 -13.48 -13.84
C LEU A 26 -11.31 -12.20 -13.35
N LYS A 27 -11.45 -11.10 -14.10
CA LYS A 27 -10.95 -9.78 -13.67
C LYS A 27 -11.65 -9.25 -12.40
N SER A 28 -12.82 -9.79 -12.09
CA SER A 28 -13.58 -9.52 -10.85
C SER A 28 -13.29 -10.54 -9.73
N ASP A 29 -12.34 -11.45 -9.92
CA ASP A 29 -11.91 -12.35 -8.84
C ASP A 29 -11.26 -11.53 -7.72
N LEU A 30 -11.57 -11.89 -6.47
CA LEU A 30 -11.13 -11.14 -5.29
C LEU A 30 -9.60 -11.08 -5.17
N ARG A 31 -8.87 -12.08 -5.66
CA ARG A 31 -7.40 -12.04 -5.71
C ARG A 31 -6.91 -10.98 -6.70
N VAL A 32 -7.58 -10.88 -7.85
CA VAL A 32 -7.29 -9.85 -8.86
C VAL A 32 -7.59 -8.46 -8.32
N GLU A 33 -8.71 -8.33 -7.59
CA GLU A 33 -9.08 -7.10 -6.92
C GLU A 33 -8.06 -6.68 -5.85
N ALA A 34 -7.56 -7.64 -5.05
CA ALA A 34 -6.60 -7.38 -3.99
C ALA A 34 -5.26 -6.81 -4.50
N TYR A 35 -4.60 -7.47 -5.46
CA TYR A 35 -3.34 -6.92 -6.00
C TYR A 35 -3.59 -5.68 -6.89
N GLY A 36 -4.77 -5.55 -7.51
CA GLY A 36 -5.16 -4.35 -8.24
C GLY A 36 -5.31 -3.13 -7.33
N ALA A 37 -5.83 -3.31 -6.11
CA ALA A 37 -5.90 -2.25 -5.13
C ALA A 37 -4.54 -1.87 -4.53
N ILE A 38 -3.60 -2.82 -4.46
CA ILE A 38 -2.20 -2.55 -4.12
C ILE A 38 -1.54 -1.69 -5.19
N ASP A 39 -1.79 -1.97 -6.48
CA ASP A 39 -1.33 -1.12 -7.58
C ASP A 39 -1.91 0.31 -7.49
N GLU A 40 -3.19 0.42 -7.16
CA GLU A 40 -3.82 1.72 -6.93
C GLU A 40 -3.20 2.48 -5.74
N ALA A 41 -2.95 1.81 -4.61
CA ALA A 41 -2.24 2.39 -3.48
C ALA A 41 -0.83 2.88 -3.90
N ASN A 42 -0.13 2.09 -4.71
CA ASN A 42 1.19 2.42 -5.23
C ASN A 42 1.16 3.67 -6.11
N ALA A 43 0.15 3.81 -6.97
CA ALA A 43 -0.05 5.01 -7.80
C ALA A 43 -0.26 6.27 -6.94
N PHE A 44 -1.04 6.18 -5.85
CA PHE A 44 -1.23 7.31 -4.93
C PHE A 44 0.01 7.64 -4.10
N VAL A 45 0.85 6.65 -3.75
CA VAL A 45 2.19 6.93 -3.19
C VAL A 45 3.04 7.69 -4.22
N GLY A 46 3.01 7.30 -5.49
CA GLY A 46 3.69 8.03 -6.57
C GLY A 46 3.20 9.47 -6.73
N LEU A 47 1.90 9.72 -6.56
CA LEU A 47 1.34 11.07 -6.55
C LEU A 47 1.87 11.90 -5.38
N ALA A 48 1.89 11.33 -4.17
CA ALA A 48 2.43 12.02 -2.99
C ALA A 48 3.91 12.41 -3.19
N ARG A 49 4.69 11.56 -3.87
CA ARG A 49 6.11 11.81 -4.13
C ARG A 49 6.40 13.06 -4.97
N GLN A 50 5.45 13.51 -5.80
CA GLN A 50 5.59 14.76 -6.55
C GLN A 50 5.76 15.99 -5.63
N HIS A 51 5.42 15.85 -4.34
CA HIS A 51 5.46 16.91 -3.35
C HIS A 51 6.54 16.68 -2.26
N THR A 52 7.39 15.65 -2.39
CA THR A 52 8.41 15.30 -1.38
C THR A 52 9.85 15.53 -1.83
N HIS A 53 10.09 16.13 -3.00
CA HIS A 53 11.45 16.36 -3.52
C HIS A 53 12.36 17.18 -2.60
N ALA A 54 11.81 18.12 -1.82
CA ALA A 54 12.56 18.89 -0.83
C ALA A 54 12.83 18.13 0.48
N MET A 55 12.37 16.88 0.59
CA MET A 55 12.47 15.99 1.75
C MET A 55 13.12 14.67 1.32
N PRO A 56 14.43 14.67 0.99
CA PRO A 56 15.09 13.57 0.28
C PRO A 56 15.00 12.22 1.01
N ASP A 57 15.12 12.21 2.33
CA ASP A 57 15.02 10.98 3.12
C ASP A 57 13.61 10.38 3.06
N LEU A 58 12.57 11.22 3.14
CA LEU A 58 11.19 10.77 3.02
C LEU A 58 10.87 10.31 1.60
N ASP A 59 11.32 11.03 0.57
CA ASP A 59 11.13 10.60 -0.83
C ASP A 59 11.79 9.24 -1.09
N ALA A 60 12.99 9.02 -0.55
CA ALA A 60 13.68 7.74 -0.63
C ALA A 60 12.90 6.63 0.09
N THR A 61 12.31 6.90 1.27
CA THR A 61 11.42 5.95 1.96
C THR A 61 10.18 5.64 1.13
N LEU A 62 9.52 6.65 0.55
CA LEU A 62 8.35 6.44 -0.31
C LEU A 62 8.70 5.66 -1.58
N MET A 63 9.88 5.89 -2.17
CA MET A 63 10.37 5.09 -3.29
C MET A 63 10.56 3.62 -2.91
N ARG A 64 11.11 3.33 -1.72
CA ARG A 64 11.20 1.96 -1.20
C ARG A 64 9.81 1.36 -1.02
N VAL A 65 8.87 2.10 -0.44
CA VAL A 65 7.47 1.67 -0.31
C VAL A 65 6.85 1.31 -1.67
N GLN A 66 7.11 2.07 -2.74
CA GLN A 66 6.60 1.73 -4.07
C GLN A 66 7.17 0.41 -4.61
N ASN A 67 8.43 0.08 -4.28
CA ASN A 67 9.03 -1.21 -4.63
C ASN A 67 8.43 -2.34 -3.79
N ASP A 68 8.35 -2.15 -2.48
CA ASP A 68 7.73 -3.13 -1.57
C ASP A 68 6.25 -3.39 -1.93
N LEU A 69 5.50 -2.39 -2.44
CA LEU A 69 4.14 -2.57 -2.95
C LEU A 69 4.09 -3.39 -4.25
N PHE A 70 5.10 -3.29 -5.12
CA PHE A 70 5.22 -4.17 -6.27
C PHE A 70 5.53 -5.61 -5.84
N ASP A 71 6.40 -5.80 -4.85
CA ASP A 71 6.70 -7.11 -4.28
C ASP A 71 5.44 -7.72 -3.64
N LEU A 72 4.66 -6.93 -2.90
CA LEU A 72 3.37 -7.36 -2.34
C LEU A 72 2.36 -7.73 -3.44
N GLY A 73 2.31 -6.96 -4.53
CA GLY A 73 1.50 -7.30 -5.70
C GLY A 73 1.92 -8.64 -6.32
N ALA A 74 3.23 -8.90 -6.43
CA ALA A 74 3.77 -10.16 -6.93
C ALA A 74 3.45 -11.34 -6.00
N ASP A 75 3.57 -11.14 -4.68
CA ASP A 75 3.20 -12.12 -3.64
C ASP A 75 1.73 -12.53 -3.80
N LEU A 76 0.82 -11.55 -3.83
CA LEU A 76 -0.62 -11.76 -4.00
C LEU A 76 -0.98 -12.38 -5.36
N ALA A 77 -0.25 -12.05 -6.43
CA ALA A 77 -0.46 -12.61 -7.76
C ALA A 77 0.11 -14.03 -7.93
N THR A 78 0.79 -14.57 -6.93
CA THR A 78 1.44 -15.90 -6.94
C THR A 78 0.86 -16.77 -5.81
N PRO A 79 -0.34 -17.34 -5.95
CA PRO A 79 -0.96 -18.17 -4.91
C PRO A 79 -0.06 -19.33 -4.50
N ASP A 80 -0.11 -19.68 -3.22
CA ASP A 80 0.45 -20.95 -2.75
C ASP A 80 -0.50 -22.09 -3.12
N THR A 81 -0.07 -22.95 -4.04
CA THR A 81 -0.84 -24.10 -4.50
C THR A 81 -0.46 -25.40 -3.78
N GLY A 82 0.49 -25.35 -2.84
CA GLY A 82 1.11 -26.54 -2.23
C GLY A 82 2.05 -27.31 -3.17
N GLU A 83 2.18 -26.88 -4.42
CA GLU A 83 3.12 -27.44 -5.39
C GLU A 83 4.48 -26.75 -5.28
N LYS A 84 5.55 -27.48 -5.64
CA LYS A 84 6.90 -26.90 -5.65
C LYS A 84 6.97 -25.83 -6.75
N PRO A 85 7.28 -24.57 -6.43
CA PRO A 85 7.33 -23.51 -7.43
C PRO A 85 8.56 -23.69 -8.33
N GLU A 86 8.44 -23.30 -9.60
CA GLU A 86 9.54 -23.36 -10.58
C GLU A 86 10.72 -22.44 -10.23
N TYR A 87 10.45 -21.38 -9.47
CA TYR A 87 11.42 -20.40 -8.98
C TYR A 87 10.98 -19.92 -7.58
N GLU A 88 11.90 -19.32 -6.84
CA GLU A 88 11.60 -18.74 -5.53
C GLU A 88 10.64 -17.55 -5.70
N PRO A 89 9.39 -17.65 -5.21
CA PRO A 89 8.41 -16.57 -5.37
C PRO A 89 8.80 -15.39 -4.47
N LEU A 90 8.57 -14.17 -4.95
CA LEU A 90 8.68 -12.99 -4.11
C LEU A 90 7.57 -13.03 -3.05
N ARG A 91 7.98 -12.84 -1.80
CA ARG A 91 7.09 -12.82 -0.63
C ARG A 91 7.43 -11.60 0.22
N ILE A 92 6.42 -10.98 0.81
CA ILE A 92 6.67 -9.99 1.86
C ILE A 92 7.26 -10.69 3.08
N VAL A 93 8.30 -10.10 3.65
CA VAL A 93 9.01 -10.64 4.81
C VAL A 93 8.90 -9.72 6.03
N ALA A 94 9.07 -10.29 7.22
CA ALA A 94 9.01 -9.55 8.49
C ALA A 94 9.94 -8.32 8.54
N ALA A 95 11.10 -8.37 7.87
CA ALA A 95 12.03 -7.25 7.80
C ALA A 95 11.46 -6.01 7.08
N GLN A 96 10.55 -6.18 6.11
CA GLN A 96 9.87 -5.05 5.46
C GLN A 96 8.85 -4.41 6.41
N VAL A 97 8.14 -5.22 7.21
CA VAL A 97 7.21 -4.73 8.23
C VAL A 97 7.95 -3.95 9.32
N ALA A 98 9.03 -4.52 9.85
CA ALA A 98 9.86 -3.88 10.88
C ALA A 98 10.43 -2.54 10.39
N ARG A 99 10.83 -2.45 9.12
CA ARG A 99 11.31 -1.19 8.53
C ARG A 99 10.24 -0.09 8.54
N LEU A 100 8.97 -0.42 8.29
CA LEU A 100 7.90 0.58 8.39
C LEU A 100 7.72 1.06 9.83
N GLU A 101 7.88 0.19 10.82
CA GLU A 101 7.82 0.54 12.25
C GLU A 101 8.96 1.49 12.63
N GLU A 102 10.19 1.20 12.19
CA GLU A 102 11.35 2.09 12.39
C GLU A 102 11.14 3.47 11.75
N GLU A 103 10.56 3.53 10.55
CA GLU A 103 10.26 4.79 9.86
C GLU A 103 9.13 5.57 10.56
N ILE A 104 8.12 4.87 11.09
CA ILE A 104 7.07 5.47 11.92
C ILE A 104 7.68 6.11 13.17
N ASP A 105 8.53 5.38 13.88
CA ASP A 105 9.17 5.86 15.12
C ASP A 105 10.08 7.06 14.84
N ARG A 106 10.86 7.01 13.75
CA ARG A 106 11.72 8.10 13.31
C ARG A 106 10.94 9.39 13.05
N LEU A 107 9.82 9.30 12.32
CA LEU A 107 9.00 10.48 12.01
C LEU A 107 8.22 10.96 13.24
N ASN A 108 7.71 10.06 14.08
CA ASN A 108 6.99 10.41 15.31
C ASN A 108 7.85 11.17 16.32
N ALA A 109 9.16 10.92 16.37
CA ALA A 109 10.09 11.63 17.26
C ALA A 109 10.05 13.16 17.07
N ASP A 110 9.66 13.62 15.89
CA ASP A 110 9.56 15.03 15.51
C ASP A 110 8.15 15.63 15.70
N LEU A 111 7.14 14.82 16.03
CA LEU A 111 5.74 15.24 16.06
C LEU A 111 5.27 15.64 17.45
N GLU A 112 4.50 16.72 17.53
CA GLU A 112 3.74 17.01 18.75
C GLU A 112 2.64 15.95 18.99
N PRO A 113 2.35 15.64 20.28
CA PRO A 113 1.27 14.74 20.65
C PRO A 113 -0.07 15.17 20.05
N LEU A 114 -0.74 14.24 19.38
CA LEU A 114 -2.00 14.52 18.73
C LEU A 114 -3.15 14.59 19.76
N ARG A 115 -3.87 15.72 19.80
CA ARG A 115 -4.93 15.99 20.80
C ARG A 115 -6.35 15.78 20.28
N SER A 116 -6.53 15.56 18.97
CA SER A 116 -7.80 15.26 18.30
C SER A 116 -7.52 14.54 16.97
N PHE A 117 -8.53 14.00 16.30
CA PHE A 117 -8.34 13.50 14.94
C PHE A 117 -7.96 14.63 13.97
N VAL A 118 -7.15 14.31 12.97
CA VAL A 118 -6.76 15.23 11.89
C VAL A 118 -7.77 15.13 10.75
N LEU A 119 -8.22 16.27 10.25
CA LEU A 119 -8.94 16.37 8.98
C LEU A 119 -7.91 16.23 7.85
N PRO A 120 -8.09 15.28 6.91
CA PRO A 120 -7.16 15.08 5.79
C PRO A 120 -7.02 16.32 4.90
N ALA A 121 -6.01 17.14 5.18
CA ALA A 121 -5.80 18.45 4.57
C ALA A 121 -4.35 18.92 4.83
N GLY A 122 -4.09 20.23 4.60
CA GLY A 122 -2.81 20.86 4.86
C GLY A 122 -1.98 21.02 3.59
N SER A 123 -0.68 20.74 3.67
CA SER A 123 0.21 20.76 2.50
C SER A 123 -0.23 19.78 1.41
N ALA A 124 0.18 20.01 0.16
CA ALA A 124 -0.11 19.11 -0.96
C ALA A 124 0.43 17.68 -0.70
N ALA A 125 1.60 17.57 -0.07
CA ALA A 125 2.17 16.30 0.35
C ALA A 125 1.28 15.60 1.39
N SER A 126 0.86 16.31 2.45
CA SER A 126 0.00 15.77 3.51
C SER A 126 -1.33 15.25 2.96
N ALA A 127 -2.01 16.06 2.14
CA ALA A 127 -3.27 15.68 1.53
C ALA A 127 -3.13 14.43 0.66
N ALA A 128 -2.09 14.36 -0.19
CA ALA A 128 -1.82 13.21 -1.04
C ALA A 128 -1.49 11.94 -0.23
N LEU A 129 -0.68 12.06 0.82
CA LEU A 129 -0.35 10.94 1.73
C LEU A 129 -1.59 10.43 2.47
N HIS A 130 -2.50 11.32 2.87
CA HIS A 130 -3.77 10.90 3.45
C HIS A 130 -4.69 10.18 2.46
N VAL A 131 -4.66 10.52 1.16
CA VAL A 131 -5.36 9.74 0.14
C VAL A 131 -4.70 8.37 -0.03
N ALA A 132 -3.38 8.30 -0.17
CA ALA A 132 -2.64 7.04 -0.24
C ALA A 132 -2.96 6.14 0.96
N ARG A 133 -3.03 6.71 2.17
CA ARG A 133 -3.40 6.01 3.41
C ARG A 133 -4.79 5.36 3.32
N THR A 134 -5.80 6.08 2.83
CA THR A 134 -7.17 5.52 2.77
C THR A 134 -7.28 4.44 1.70
N VAL A 135 -6.52 4.57 0.60
CA VAL A 135 -6.43 3.55 -0.45
C VAL A 135 -5.70 2.30 0.04
N ALA A 136 -4.58 2.45 0.76
CA ALA A 136 -3.90 1.32 1.40
C ALA A 136 -4.83 0.54 2.34
N ARG A 137 -5.63 1.24 3.16
CA ARG A 137 -6.66 0.61 4.01
C ARG A 137 -7.77 -0.07 3.21
N ARG A 138 -8.07 0.40 1.99
CA ARG A 138 -9.02 -0.28 1.11
C ARG A 138 -8.44 -1.58 0.57
N ALA A 139 -7.18 -1.55 0.11
CA ALA A 139 -6.46 -2.74 -0.32
C ALA A 139 -6.36 -3.77 0.82
N GLU A 140 -6.04 -3.33 2.04
CA GLU A 140 -6.03 -4.16 3.25
C GLU A 140 -7.35 -4.92 3.43
N ARG A 141 -8.51 -4.24 3.33
CA ARG A 141 -9.81 -4.91 3.47
C ARG A 141 -10.05 -5.97 2.40
N GLN A 142 -9.62 -5.73 1.17
CA GLN A 142 -9.73 -6.72 0.08
C GLN A 142 -8.80 -7.91 0.32
N MET A 143 -7.57 -7.68 0.81
CA MET A 143 -6.64 -8.74 1.20
C MET A 143 -7.16 -9.57 2.38
N VAL A 144 -7.73 -8.92 3.39
CA VAL A 144 -8.36 -9.61 4.52
C VAL A 144 -9.56 -10.42 4.04
N ALA A 145 -10.41 -9.88 3.16
CA ALA A 145 -11.51 -10.64 2.58
C ALA A 145 -11.00 -11.86 1.79
N LEU A 146 -9.96 -11.70 0.97
CA LEU A 146 -9.32 -12.79 0.23
C LEU A 146 -8.78 -13.88 1.17
N SER A 147 -8.13 -13.49 2.28
CA SER A 147 -7.60 -14.44 3.27
C SER A 147 -8.67 -15.28 3.98
N ARG A 148 -9.95 -14.92 3.86
CA ARG A 148 -11.08 -15.66 4.41
C ARG A 148 -11.76 -16.57 3.38
N VAL A 149 -11.36 -16.51 2.12
CA VAL A 149 -11.89 -17.39 1.07
C VAL A 149 -11.23 -18.76 1.19
N GLU A 150 -12.06 -19.81 1.21
CA GLU A 150 -11.57 -21.20 1.27
C GLU A 150 -10.64 -21.51 0.08
N GLY A 151 -9.47 -22.08 0.38
CA GLY A 151 -8.46 -22.42 -0.63
C GLY A 151 -7.58 -21.25 -1.08
N GLU A 152 -7.81 -20.02 -0.60
CA GLU A 152 -6.96 -18.88 -0.89
C GLU A 152 -5.97 -18.63 0.26
N VAL A 153 -4.68 -18.51 -0.06
CA VAL A 153 -3.62 -18.22 0.92
C VAL A 153 -3.13 -16.79 0.73
N VAL A 154 -3.03 -16.07 1.85
CA VAL A 154 -2.40 -14.75 1.98
C VAL A 154 -1.52 -14.79 3.22
N SER A 155 -0.24 -14.43 3.09
CA SER A 155 0.72 -14.49 4.21
C SER A 155 0.37 -13.48 5.30
N ALA A 156 0.74 -13.80 6.55
CA ALA A 156 0.53 -12.91 7.68
C ALA A 156 1.36 -11.62 7.53
N GLU A 157 2.56 -11.74 6.98
CA GLU A 157 3.48 -10.65 6.68
C GLU A 157 2.91 -9.69 5.63
N ALA A 158 2.25 -10.21 4.58
CA ALA A 158 1.58 -9.36 3.58
C ALA A 158 0.47 -8.51 4.21
N VAL A 159 -0.37 -9.10 5.06
CA VAL A 159 -1.44 -8.37 5.78
C VAL A 159 -0.83 -7.38 6.79
N ALA A 160 0.20 -7.78 7.53
CA ALA A 160 0.87 -6.92 8.48
C ALA A 160 1.53 -5.71 7.80
N TYR A 161 2.15 -5.90 6.65
CA TYR A 161 2.79 -4.84 5.88
C TYR A 161 1.79 -3.78 5.43
N VAL A 162 0.68 -4.17 4.79
CA VAL A 162 -0.31 -3.17 4.32
C VAL A 162 -1.01 -2.45 5.48
N ASN A 163 -1.25 -3.14 6.60
CA ASN A 163 -1.79 -2.54 7.81
C ASN A 163 -0.82 -1.47 8.34
N ARG A 164 0.46 -1.83 8.53
CA ARG A 164 1.51 -0.92 9.02
C ARG A 164 1.82 0.21 8.05
N LEU A 165 1.69 -0.03 6.75
CA LEU A 165 1.84 1.01 5.73
C LEU A 165 0.83 2.13 5.93
N SER A 166 -0.41 1.81 6.31
CA SER A 166 -1.41 2.85 6.56
C SER A 166 -1.07 3.72 7.78
N ASP A 167 -0.42 3.14 8.80
CA ASP A 167 0.12 3.89 9.95
C ASP A 167 1.27 4.80 9.51
N PHE A 168 2.23 4.27 8.74
CA PHE A 168 3.33 5.04 8.17
C PHE A 168 2.85 6.22 7.35
N LEU A 169 1.89 6.01 6.43
CA LEU A 169 1.34 7.07 5.59
C LEU A 169 0.59 8.13 6.42
N PHE A 170 -0.03 7.76 7.54
CA PHE A 170 -0.64 8.71 8.47
C PHE A 170 0.42 9.59 9.15
N VAL A 171 1.48 8.98 9.68
CA VAL A 171 2.56 9.70 10.37
C VAL A 171 3.33 10.59 9.39
N ALA A 172 3.63 10.07 8.20
CA ALA A 172 4.25 10.85 7.12
C ALA A 172 3.39 12.05 6.72
N ALA A 173 2.07 11.88 6.58
CA ALA A 173 1.18 13.00 6.26
C ALA A 173 1.32 14.15 7.27
N ARG A 174 1.24 13.84 8.57
CA ARG A 174 1.44 14.82 9.64
C ARG A 174 2.83 15.46 9.58
N TRP A 175 3.88 14.66 9.40
CA TRP A 175 5.25 15.14 9.35
C TRP A 175 5.49 16.13 8.20
N THR A 176 4.90 15.85 7.02
CA THR A 176 4.94 16.77 5.86
C THR A 176 4.07 18.02 6.00
N ASN A 177 3.33 18.14 7.10
CA ASN A 177 2.45 19.26 7.39
C ASN A 177 2.99 20.10 8.55
N ASP A 178 4.21 20.62 8.36
CA ASP A 178 4.95 21.38 9.38
C ASP A 178 5.14 20.59 10.67
N LYS A 179 5.59 19.32 10.57
CA LYS A 179 5.77 18.43 11.73
C LYS A 179 4.53 18.33 12.64
N GLY A 180 3.34 18.44 12.03
CA GLY A 180 2.05 18.39 12.70
C GLY A 180 1.55 19.74 13.26
N HIS A 181 2.34 20.82 13.21
CA HIS A 181 1.90 22.14 13.68
C HIS A 181 0.83 22.75 12.78
N ALA A 182 0.80 22.38 11.50
CA ALA A 182 -0.22 22.83 10.55
C ALA A 182 -1.40 21.85 10.42
N ASP A 183 -1.50 20.82 11.28
CA ASP A 183 -2.60 19.85 11.23
C ASP A 183 -3.95 20.52 11.49
N VAL A 184 -4.90 20.28 10.58
CA VAL A 184 -6.27 20.77 10.76
C VAL A 184 -7.00 19.79 11.67
N LEU A 185 -7.24 20.19 12.92
CA LEU A 185 -7.88 19.31 13.89
C LEU A 185 -9.40 19.28 13.72
N TRP A 186 -9.96 18.08 13.83
CA TRP A 186 -11.39 17.87 13.93
C TRP A 186 -11.93 18.45 15.24
N VAL A 187 -13.03 19.18 15.16
CA VAL A 187 -13.78 19.72 16.31
C VAL A 187 -15.11 18.97 16.40
N PRO A 188 -15.27 18.06 17.38
CA PRO A 188 -16.48 17.27 17.52
C PRO A 188 -17.73 18.14 17.65
N GLY A 189 -18.70 17.95 16.75
CA GLY A 189 -19.97 18.67 16.81
C GLY A 189 -19.91 20.17 16.52
N LYS A 190 -18.84 20.69 15.89
CA LYS A 190 -18.69 22.14 15.62
C LYS A 190 -19.90 22.81 14.94
N ASN A 191 -20.62 22.06 14.10
CA ASN A 191 -21.69 22.57 13.25
C ASN A 191 -23.09 22.02 13.63
N ARG A 192 -23.27 21.47 14.83
CA ARG A 192 -24.57 20.92 15.31
C ARG A 192 -25.00 21.57 16.61
#